data_AF-D5WMC9-F1
#
_entry.id   AF-D5WMC9-F1
#
_cell.length_a   1.000
_cell.length_b   1.000
_cell.length_c   1.000
_cell.angle_alpha   90.00
_cell.angle_beta   90.00
_cell.angle_gamma   90.00
#
_symmetry.space_group_name_H-M   'P 1'
#
loop_
_entity.id
_entity.type
_entity.pdbx_description
1 polymer ?
#
loop_
_entity_poly.entity_id
_entity_poly.type
_entity_poly.pdbx_seq_one_letter_code
_entity_poly.pdbx_strand_id
1 'polypeptide(L)' 'MKTQEDKFWLVWSPTGAKPPSYRHPSFGSAAVEAERLAQANPGHEFVVLGAEVSYCALAMQRVEYFDRAPF' A
#
# COMPACT_ATOMS: atom_id res chain seq x y z
N MET A 1 -12.35 -20.33 -5.73
CA MET A 1 -11.72 -20.12 -4.42
C MET A 1 -11.32 -18.65 -4.36
N LYS A 2 -11.95 -17.85 -3.50
CA LYS A 2 -11.53 -16.46 -3.30
C LYS A 2 -10.36 -16.49 -2.33
N THR A 3 -9.18 -16.06 -2.78
CA THR A 3 -8.07 -15.85 -1.85
C THR A 3 -8.39 -14.55 -1.12
N GLN A 4 -8.45 -14.57 0.20
CA GLN A 4 -8.65 -13.36 1.01
C GLN A 4 -7.27 -12.95 1.52
N GLU A 5 -6.83 -11.74 1.19
CA GLU A 5 -5.56 -11.20 1.66
C GLU A 5 -5.83 -10.04 2.62
N ASP A 6 -4.94 -9.84 3.60
CA ASP A 6 -5.03 -8.68 4.49
C ASP A 6 -4.75 -7.39 3.71
N LYS A 7 -5.56 -6.35 3.96
CA LYS A 7 -5.35 -5.03 3.35
C LYS A 7 -3.95 -4.53 3.64
N PHE A 8 -3.26 -4.08 2.59
CA PHE A 8 -1.92 -3.51 2.71
C PHE A 8 -1.90 -2.08 2.18
N TRP A 9 -0.86 -1.35 2.58
CA TRP A 9 -0.66 0.04 2.25
C TRP A 9 0.69 0.24 1.56
N LEU A 10 0.76 1.18 0.62
CA LEU A 10 1.97 1.58 -0.10
C LEU A 10 2.23 3.07 0.12
N VAL A 11 3.50 3.45 0.15
CA VAL A 11 3.91 4.87 0.11
C VAL A 11 4.40 5.18 -1.29
N TRP A 12 3.63 5.95 -2.04
CA TRP A 12 3.90 6.30 -3.42
C TRP A 12 4.35 7.75 -3.55
N SER A 13 5.33 8.03 -4.41
CA SER A 13 5.73 9.40 -4.75
C SER A 13 5.40 9.70 -6.21
N PRO A 14 4.59 10.74 -6.51
CA PRO A 14 4.26 11.13 -7.88
C PRO A 14 5.47 11.55 -8.71
N THR A 15 6.50 12.08 -8.05
CA THR A 15 7.76 12.52 -8.67
C THR A 15 8.87 11.49 -8.56
N GLY A 16 8.59 10.33 -7.95
CA GLY A 16 9.54 9.24 -7.77
C GLY A 16 9.77 8.44 -9.05
N ALA A 17 11.04 8.12 -9.35
CA ALA A 17 11.40 7.32 -10.51
C ALA A 17 11.10 5.80 -10.34
N LYS A 18 10.90 5.34 -9.10
CA LYS A 18 10.70 3.92 -8.78
C LYS A 18 9.33 3.68 -8.17
N PRO A 19 8.59 2.66 -8.64
CA PRO A 19 7.35 2.27 -8.00
C PRO A 19 7.60 1.70 -6.60
N PRO A 20 6.67 1.88 -5.66
CA PRO A 20 6.82 1.38 -4.30
C PRO A 20 6.81 -0.14 -4.25
N SER A 21 7.74 -0.72 -3.49
CA SER A 21 7.92 -2.18 -3.37
C SER A 21 7.56 -2.74 -2.00
N TYR A 22 7.43 -1.89 -0.97
CA TYR A 22 7.17 -2.34 0.40
C TYR A 22 5.68 -2.21 0.76
N ARG A 23 5.06 -3.35 1.13
CA ARG A 23 3.67 -3.44 1.60
C ARG A 23 3.61 -3.23 3.12
N HIS A 24 3.13 -2.08 3.55
CA HIS A 24 2.89 -1.80 4.96
C HIS A 24 1.62 -2.54 5.45
N PRO A 25 1.65 -3.18 6.62
CA PRO A 25 0.51 -3.93 7.15
C PRO A 25 -0.61 -3.04 7.71
N SER A 26 -0.39 -1.71 7.82
CA SER A 26 -1.36 -0.78 8.40
C SER A 26 -1.20 0.62 7.81
N PHE A 27 -2.25 1.42 7.87
CA PHE A 27 -2.19 2.84 7.53
C PHE A 27 -1.15 3.58 8.37
N GLY A 28 -1.15 3.36 9.69
CA GLY A 28 -0.25 4.08 10.61
C GLY A 28 1.23 3.84 10.29
N SER A 29 1.62 2.60 10.01
CA SER A 29 2.99 2.29 9.61
C SER A 29 3.38 2.86 8.25
N ALA A 30 2.43 3.00 7.32
CA ALA A 30 2.66 3.68 6.04
C ALA A 30 2.77 5.20 6.20
N ALA A 31 1.93 5.80 7.07
CA ALA A 31 1.93 7.23 7.35
C ALA A 31 3.25 7.69 7.99
N VAL A 32 3.77 6.94 8.96
CA VAL A 32 5.08 7.22 9.58
C VAL A 32 6.19 7.16 8.53
N GLU A 33 6.16 6.19 7.61
CA GLU A 33 7.18 6.09 6.56
C GLU A 33 7.06 7.21 5.53
N ALA A 34 5.84 7.60 5.14
CA ALA A 34 5.62 8.74 4.26
C ALA A 34 6.15 10.04 4.87
N GLU A 35 5.90 10.27 6.16
CA GLU A 35 6.44 11.42 6.89
C GLU A 35 7.98 11.39 6.91
N ARG A 36 8.58 10.25 7.27
CA ARG A 36 10.04 10.09 7.28
C ARG A 36 10.66 10.40 5.90
N LEU A 37 10.02 9.94 4.82
CA LEU A 37 10.47 10.18 3.45
C LEU A 37 10.32 11.65 3.04
N ALA A 38 9.22 12.31 3.40
CA ALA A 38 9.00 13.72 3.13
C ALA A 38 10.01 14.61 3.85
N GLN A 39 10.33 14.30 5.11
CA GLN A 39 11.37 15.00 5.89
C GLN A 39 12.76 14.82 5.26
N ALA A 40 13.07 13.60 4.79
CA ALA A 40 14.36 13.31 4.16
C ALA A 40 14.51 13.90 2.75
N ASN A 41 13.41 14.20 2.05
CA ASN A 41 13.41 14.70 0.67
C ASN A 41 12.50 15.93 0.53
N PRO A 42 12.92 17.12 1.02
CA PRO A 42 12.12 18.33 0.91
C PRO A 42 11.73 18.66 -0.54
N GLY A 43 10.48 19.07 -0.74
CA GLY A 43 9.93 19.39 -2.07
C GLY A 43 9.40 18.18 -2.84
N HIS A 44 9.56 16.96 -2.32
CA HIS A 44 8.94 15.76 -2.87
C HIS A 44 7.67 15.40 -2.10
N GLU A 45 6.64 15.00 -2.82
CA GLU A 45 5.39 14.52 -2.26
C GLU A 45 5.42 13.00 -2.08
N PHE A 46 4.86 12.54 -0.96
CA PHE A 46 4.67 11.12 -0.64
C PHE A 46 3.22 10.90 -0.18
N VAL A 47 2.54 9.97 -0.83
CA VAL A 47 1.10 9.68 -0.68
C VAL A 47 0.92 8.25 -0.18
N VAL A 48 0.07 8.07 0.82
CA VAL A 48 -0.27 6.76 1.38
C VAL A 48 -1.48 6.18 0.63
N LEU A 49 -1.33 4.99 0.05
CA LEU A 49 -2.35 4.31 -0.75
C LEU A 49 -2.72 2.96 -0.13
N GLY A 50 -4.03 2.67 0.01
CA GLY A 50 -4.54 1.39 0.49
C GLY A 50 -5.00 0.50 -0.67
N ALA A 51 -4.66 -0.80 -0.63
CA ALA A 51 -5.13 -1.76 -1.63
C ALA A 51 -6.59 -2.15 -1.37
N GLU A 52 -7.46 -1.98 -2.36
CA GLU A 52 -8.88 -2.40 -2.27
C GLU A 52 -9.17 -3.70 -3.03
N VAL A 53 -8.60 -3.86 -4.23
CA VAL A 53 -8.83 -5.04 -5.11
C VAL A 53 -7.59 -5.31 -5.98
N SER A 54 -7.31 -6.58 -6.29
CA SER A 54 -6.28 -6.98 -7.28
C SER A 54 -6.78 -8.05 -8.26
N TYR A 55 -6.35 -7.97 -9.52
CA TYR A 55 -6.71 -8.89 -10.61
C TYR A 55 -5.45 -9.55 -11.20
N CYS A 56 -5.47 -10.87 -11.43
CA CYS A 56 -4.41 -11.61 -12.13
C CYS A 56 -5.02 -12.59 -13.15
N ALA A 57 -4.52 -12.60 -14.39
CA ALA A 57 -5.12 -13.28 -15.54
C ALA A 57 -4.39 -14.56 -15.99
N LEU A 58 -3.74 -15.30 -15.08
CA LEU A 58 -3.03 -16.56 -15.39
C LEU A 58 -3.82 -17.82 -14.98
N ALA A 59 -5.14 -17.81 -15.20
CA ALA A 59 -6.23 -18.54 -14.50
C ALA A 59 -6.80 -17.65 -13.38
N MET A 60 -7.96 -17.06 -13.67
CA MET A 60 -8.58 -15.95 -12.95
C MET A 60 -8.70 -16.21 -11.44
N GLN A 61 -7.99 -15.40 -10.64
CA GLN A 61 -8.16 -15.36 -9.18
C GLN A 61 -8.57 -13.93 -8.77
N ARG A 62 -9.67 -13.84 -8.01
CA ARG A 62 -10.15 -12.60 -7.37
C ARG A 62 -9.74 -12.62 -5.91
N VAL A 63 -9.05 -11.57 -5.48
CA VAL A 63 -8.64 -11.36 -4.09
C VAL A 63 -9.37 -10.13 -3.55
N GLU A 64 -10.02 -10.31 -2.41
CA GLU A 64 -10.69 -9.22 -1.67
C GLU A 64 -9.88 -8.95 -0.40
N TYR A 65 -9.62 -7.67 -0.15
CA TYR A 65 -8.89 -7.21 1.03
C TYR A 65 -9.87 -6.68 2.07
N PHE A 66 -9.63 -7.02 3.33
CA PHE A 66 -10.49 -6.64 4.44
C PHE A 66 -9.69 -5.96 5.54
N ASP A 67 -10.34 -5.04 6.25
CA ASP A 67 -9.79 -4.44 7.45
C ASP A 67 -9.79 -5.50 8.57
N ARG A 68 -8.63 -5.73 9.20
CA ARG A 68 -8.58 -6.56 10.41
C ARG A 68 -9.35 -5.85 11.53
N ALA A 69 -10.40 -6.49 12.03
CA ALA A 69 -11.09 -6.03 13.23
C ALA A 69 -10.13 -6.05 14.43
N PRO A 70 -10.04 -4.97 15.22
CA PRO A 70 -9.30 -5.00 16.48
C PRO A 70 -10.06 -5.91 17.46
N PHE A 71 -9.35 -6.91 18.02
CA PHE A 71 -9.79 -7.69 19.17
C PHE A 71 -9.30 -7.05 20.47
#